data_AF-A0A0A8K700-F1
#
_entry.id   AF-A0A0A8K700-F1
#
_cell.length_a   1.000
_cell.length_b   1.000
_cell.length_c   1.000
_cell.angle_alpha   90.00
_cell.angle_beta   90.00
_cell.angle_gamma   90.00
#
_symmetry.space_group_name_H-M   'P 1'
#
loop_
_entity.id
_entity.type
_entity.pdbx_description
1 polymer ?
#
loop_
_entity_poly.entity_id
_entity_poly.type
_entity_poly.pdbx_seq_one_letter_code
_entity_poly.pdbx_strand_id
1 'polypeptide(L)' 'MSEFTVEKGKRYRATITLGMLQSFASNEMLASHLIEAGFSDVHVTGSGSTRIATALWDKDTVTGPIPDEISEISALA' A
#
# COMPACT_ATOMS: atom_id res chain seq x y z
N MET A 1 -11.49 6.95 -11.60
CA MET A 1 -10.68 6.25 -10.57
C MET A 1 -10.09 5.04 -11.26
N SER A 2 -8.78 4.86 -11.18
CA SER A 2 -8.13 3.65 -11.69
C SER A 2 -8.39 2.51 -10.70
N GLU A 3 -8.68 1.31 -11.21
CA GLU A 3 -8.81 0.10 -10.39
C GLU A 3 -7.55 -0.74 -10.50
N PHE A 4 -7.20 -1.43 -9.42
CA PHE A 4 -6.09 -2.37 -9.38
C PHE A 4 -6.54 -3.70 -8.79
N THR A 5 -6.02 -4.78 -9.33
CA THR A 5 -6.27 -6.14 -8.85
C THR A 5 -5.08 -6.62 -8.04
N VAL A 6 -5.32 -6.96 -6.77
CA VAL A 6 -4.36 -7.70 -5.95
C VAL A 6 -4.75 -9.17 -5.92
N GLU A 7 -3.81 -10.03 -6.26
CA GLU A 7 -3.97 -11.46 -6.41
C GLU A 7 -3.43 -12.20 -5.18
N LYS A 8 -4.10 -13.29 -4.82
CA LYS A 8 -3.70 -14.12 -3.69
C LYS A 8 -2.28 -14.66 -3.84
N GLY A 9 -1.48 -14.52 -2.78
CA GLY A 9 -0.11 -15.00 -2.70
C GLY A 9 0.91 -14.14 -3.45
N LYS A 10 0.53 -12.96 -3.95
CA LYS A 10 1.45 -12.02 -4.61
C LYS A 10 1.89 -10.93 -3.65
N ARG A 11 3.17 -10.54 -3.78
CA ARG A 11 3.72 -9.39 -3.05
C ARG A 11 3.65 -8.17 -3.94
N TYR A 12 3.29 -7.03 -3.37
CA TYR A 12 3.13 -5.77 -4.06
C TYR A 12 4.05 -4.73 -3.45
N ARG A 13 4.44 -3.77 -4.28
CA ARG A 13 5.11 -2.54 -3.89
C ARG A 13 4.23 -1.36 -4.32
N ALA A 14 3.91 -0.49 -3.38
CA ALA A 14 3.18 0.74 -3.62
C ALA A 14 4.03 1.94 -3.21
N THR A 15 4.06 2.96 -4.07
CA THR A 15 4.59 4.28 -3.75
C THR A 15 3.43 5.16 -3.31
N ILE A 16 3.47 5.59 -2.05
CA ILE A 16 2.47 6.41 -1.41
C ILE A 16 3.01 7.83 -1.33
N THR A 17 2.25 8.79 -1.85
CA THR A 17 2.54 10.21 -1.73
C THR A 17 1.51 10.82 -0.77
N LEU A 18 1.95 11.08 0.45
CA LEU A 18 1.13 11.69 1.48
C LEU A 18 0.88 13.17 1.12
N GLY A 19 -0.38 13.54 0.95
CA GLY A 19 -0.79 14.93 0.81
C GLY A 19 -0.47 15.75 2.06
N MET A 20 -0.49 17.09 1.96
CA MET A 20 -0.09 18.01 3.04
C MET A 20 -0.75 17.69 4.40
N LEU A 21 -2.00 17.22 4.42
CA LEU A 21 -2.74 16.88 5.65
C LEU A 21 -2.42 15.48 6.21
N GLN A 22 -2.01 14.53 5.37
CA GLN A 22 -1.70 13.14 5.77
C GLN A 22 -0.19 12.91 5.97
N SER A 23 0.63 13.93 5.75
CA SER A 23 2.10 13.91 5.93
C SER A 23 2.56 13.48 7.33
N PHE A 24 1.66 13.53 8.32
CA PHE A 24 1.89 13.09 9.69
C PHE A 24 1.70 11.58 9.92
N ALA A 25 1.21 10.83 8.94
CA ALA A 25 1.09 9.38 9.07
C ALA A 25 2.48 8.76 9.21
N SER A 26 2.72 8.07 10.34
CA SER A 26 3.94 7.31 10.55
C SER A 26 3.94 6.06 9.68
N ASN A 27 5.14 5.50 9.43
CA ASN A 27 5.28 4.24 8.69
C ASN A 27 4.50 3.11 9.39
N GLU A 28 4.45 3.14 10.72
CA GLU A 28 3.73 2.18 11.56
C GLU A 28 2.21 2.30 11.38
N MET A 29 1.69 3.51 11.25
CA MET A 29 0.27 3.76 11.00
C MET A 29 -0.15 3.24 9.62
N LEU A 30 0.67 3.51 8.58
CA LEU A 30 0.45 2.95 7.25
C LEU A 30 0.53 1.43 7.24
N ALA A 31 1.50 0.85 7.96
CA ALA A 31 1.65 -0.59 8.08
C ALA A 31 0.41 -1.22 8.75
N SER A 32 -0.06 -0.62 9.85
CA SER A 32 -1.25 -1.08 10.56
C SER A 32 -2.49 -1.04 9.67
N HIS A 33 -2.68 0.04 8.90
CA HIS A 33 -3.81 0.18 8.00
C HIS A 33 -3.81 -0.87 6.88
N LEU A 34 -2.65 -1.18 6.31
CA LEU A 34 -2.52 -2.25 5.32
C LEU A 34 -2.83 -3.62 5.92
N ILE A 35 -2.39 -3.88 7.16
CA ILE A 35 -2.73 -5.10 7.90
C ILE A 35 -4.24 -5.21 8.11
N GLU A 36 -4.90 -4.13 8.54
CA GLU A 36 -6.36 -4.08 8.72
C GLU A 36 -7.13 -4.34 7.41
N ALA A 37 -6.63 -3.80 6.28
CA ALA A 37 -7.19 -4.07 4.96
C ALA A 37 -7.09 -5.57 4.57
N GLY A 38 -6.05 -6.26 5.06
CA GLY A 38 -5.85 -7.69 4.85
C GLY A 38 -4.53 -8.07 4.22
N PHE A 39 -3.61 -7.13 4.09
CA PHE A 39 -2.25 -7.45 3.72
C PHE A 39 -1.49 -8.08 4.90
N SER A 40 -0.51 -8.89 4.58
CA SER A 40 0.42 -9.52 5.49
C SER A 40 1.86 -9.15 5.10
N ASP A 41 2.82 -9.44 5.98
CA ASP A 41 4.24 -9.13 5.76
C ASP A 41 4.47 -7.68 5.27
N VAL A 42 3.83 -6.74 5.97
CA VAL A 42 3.82 -5.33 5.59
C VAL A 42 5.10 -4.66 6.08
N HIS A 43 5.80 -4.02 5.15
CA HIS A 43 6.99 -3.23 5.42
C HIS A 43 6.85 -1.86 4.76
N VAL A 44 6.94 -0.80 5.56
CA VAL A 44 6.81 0.58 5.08
C VAL A 44 8.09 1.33 5.37
N THR A 45 8.66 1.93 4.33
CA THR A 45 9.93 2.67 4.38
C THR A 45 9.78 4.02 3.71
N GLY A 46 10.72 4.93 3.99
CA GLY A 46 10.73 6.30 3.48
C GLY A 46 10.53 7.35 4.56
N SER A 47 10.69 8.62 4.16
CA SER A 47 10.62 9.79 5.02
C SER A 47 10.09 11.01 4.24
N GLY A 48 9.57 12.03 4.94
CA GLY A 48 8.93 13.19 4.31
C GLY A 48 7.54 12.89 3.74
N SER A 49 7.27 13.28 2.50
CA SER A 49 5.98 13.11 1.81
C SER A 49 5.85 11.81 1.00
N THR A 50 6.94 11.09 0.74
CA THR A 50 6.92 9.87 -0.07
C THR A 50 7.24 8.65 0.80
N ARG A 51 6.44 7.59 0.65
CA ARG A 51 6.62 6.30 1.31
C ARG A 51 6.57 5.18 0.29
N ILE A 52 7.28 4.11 0.61
CA ILE A 52 7.27 2.87 -0.15
C ILE A 52 6.75 1.80 0.80
N ALA A 53 5.59 1.23 0.46
CA ALA A 53 5.02 0.09 1.16
C ALA A 53 5.25 -1.16 0.33
N THR A 54 5.73 -2.23 0.96
CA THR A 54 5.75 -3.58 0.39
C THR A 54 4.93 -4.50 1.26
N ALA A 55 4.06 -5.29 0.64
CA ALA A 55 3.13 -6.13 1.39
C ALA A 55 2.70 -7.35 0.58
N LEU A 56 2.41 -8.45 1.26
CA LEU A 56 1.86 -9.68 0.70
C LEU A 56 0.32 -9.65 0.78
N TRP A 57 -0.35 -10.08 -0.29
CA TRP A 57 -1.80 -10.25 -0.28
C TRP A 57 -2.16 -11.72 -0.07
N ASP A 58 -2.51 -12.11 1.16
CA ASP A 58 -2.87 -13.51 1.49
C ASP A 58 -4.37 -13.82 1.34
N LYS A 59 -5.19 -12.78 1.17
CA LYS A 59 -6.63 -12.94 0.95
C LYS A 59 -6.92 -13.32 -0.51
N ASP A 60 -8.17 -13.69 -0.79
CA ASP A 60 -8.61 -13.97 -2.15
C ASP A 60 -8.45 -12.74 -3.06
N THR A 61 -8.25 -12.99 -4.34
CA THR A 61 -8.02 -11.94 -5.34
C THR A 61 -9.15 -10.92 -5.30
N VAL A 62 -8.79 -9.64 -5.16
CA VAL A 62 -9.75 -8.54 -5.12
C VAL A 62 -9.33 -7.44 -6.09
N THR A 63 -10.32 -6.86 -6.74
CA THR A 63 -10.17 -5.64 -7.53
C THR A 63 -10.81 -4.50 -6.77
N GLY A 64 -10.11 -3.38 -6.68
CA GLY A 64 -10.61 -2.20 -5.98
C GLY A 64 -10.03 -0.91 -6.54
N PRO A 65 -10.63 0.24 -6.17
CA PRO A 65 -10.11 1.54 -6.57
C PRO A 65 -8.74 1.79 -5.93
N ILE A 66 -7.83 2.36 -6.71
CA ILE A 66 -6.56 2.86 -6.21
C ILE A 66 -6.84 4.17 -5.46
N PRO A 67 -6.46 4.29 -4.17
CA PRO A 67 -6.53 5.54 -3.43
C PRO A 67 -5.68 6.63 -4.11
N ASP A 68 -6.11 7.88 -4.05
CA ASP A 68 -5.40 9.00 -4.69
C ASP A 68 -4.01 9.23 -4.09
N GLU A 69 -3.77 8.73 -2.87
CA GLU A 69 -2.48 8.72 -2.20
C GLU A 69 -1.47 7.77 -2.84
N ILE A 70 -1.91 6.79 -3.65
CA ILE A 70 -1.02 5.84 -4.31
C ILE A 70 -0.65 6.38 -5.69
N SER A 71 0.59 6.83 -5.82
CA SER A 71 1.13 7.32 -7.10
C SER A 71 1.57 6.19 -8.02
N GLU A 72 1.95 5.04 -7.45
CA GLU A 72 2.45 3.88 -8.21
C GLU A 72 2.16 2.59 -7.44
N ILE A 73 1.79 1.53 -8.16
CA ILE A 73 1.64 0.18 -7.62
C ILE A 73 2.20 -0.84 -8.62
N SER A 74 2.91 -1.84 -8.13
CA SER A 74 3.52 -2.88 -8.96
C SER A 74 3.59 -4.22 -8.20
N ALA A 75 3.32 -5.31 -8.90
CA ALA A 75 3.58 -6.65 -8.36
C ALA A 75 5.09 -6.90 -8.34
N LEU A 76 5.60 -7.44 -7.24
CA LEU A 76 6.94 -7.98 -7.13
C LEU A 76 6.92 -9.42 -7.63
N ALA A 77 7.83 -9.74 -8.56
CA ALA A 77 7.95 -11.07 -9.17
C ALA A 77 8.47 -12.13 -8.18
#